data_AF-A0A1L5KTI9-F1
#
_entry.id   AF-A0A1L5KTI9-F1
#
_cell.length_a   1.000
_cell.length_b   1.000
_cell.length_c   1.000
_cell.angle_alpha   90.00
_cell.angle_beta   90.00
_cell.angle_gamma   90.00
#
_symmetry.space_group_name_H-M   'P 1'
#
loop_
_entity.id
_entity.type
_entity.pdbx_description
1 polymer ?
#
loop_
_entity_poly.entity_id
_entity_poly.type
_entity_poly.pdbx_seq_one_letter_code
_entity_poly.pdbx_strand_id
1 'polypeptide(L)'
;MVNRYDLSKEFPLLTLRATNWKAAIDEILWIWQKKSNNIHDLNSKIWDSWADETGSIGKAYGYQLGVKYKFKHGEMDQVDNVLWQLKNAPASRRIMTNIYNFADLTEMGLEPCAYSMTFNVTGNKLNAILNQRSQDTLAANNWNVVQYSALLMMFAQVSGLEPGELVHVISDMHIYDRHVPIIKELIERETFPA
;
A
#
# COMPACT_ATOMS: atom_id res chain seq x y z
N MET A 1 -14.66 -7.78 -0.57
CA MET A 1 -14.56 -7.37 0.86
C MET A 1 -14.34 -5.86 0.92
N VAL A 2 -14.92 -5.16 1.91
CA VAL A 2 -14.61 -3.74 2.16
C VAL A 2 -14.35 -3.57 3.66
N ASN A 3 -13.09 -3.38 4.02
CA ASN A 3 -12.68 -3.11 5.40
C ASN A 3 -12.45 -1.60 5.59
N ARG A 4 -12.71 -1.09 6.79
CA ARG A 4 -12.54 0.32 7.15
C ARG A 4 -11.72 0.43 8.43
N TYR A 5 -10.71 1.28 8.42
CA TYR A 5 -9.81 1.51 9.54
C TYR A 5 -9.78 3.01 9.87
N ASP A 6 -10.21 3.37 11.08
CA ASP A 6 -10.19 4.75 11.57
C ASP A 6 -8.83 5.04 12.22
N LEU A 7 -7.91 5.58 11.42
CA LEU A 7 -6.52 5.84 11.84
C LEU A 7 -6.41 7.02 12.83
N SER A 8 -7.52 7.71 13.10
CA SER A 8 -7.56 8.72 14.17
C SER A 8 -7.76 8.11 15.56
N LYS A 9 -8.07 6.81 15.64
CA LYS A 9 -8.29 6.08 16.90
C LYS A 9 -7.16 5.11 17.23
N GLU A 10 -6.73 4.34 16.25
CA GLU A 10 -5.75 3.27 16.45
C GLU A 10 -4.95 2.98 15.19
N PHE A 11 -3.79 2.34 15.37
CA PHE A 11 -3.02 1.81 14.26
C PHE A 11 -3.42 0.34 14.06
N PRO A 12 -3.94 -0.08 12.88
CA PRO A 12 -4.55 -1.39 12.70
C PRO A 12 -3.51 -2.52 12.52
N LEU A 13 -2.76 -2.80 13.58
CA LEU A 13 -1.81 -3.91 13.65
C LEU A 13 -2.49 -5.13 14.29
N LEU A 14 -2.68 -6.21 13.53
CA LEU A 14 -3.26 -7.45 14.05
C LEU A 14 -2.49 -8.00 15.25
N THR A 15 -3.19 -8.28 16.34
CA THR A 15 -2.60 -8.78 17.61
C THR A 15 -2.56 -10.30 17.72
N LEU A 16 -3.25 -11.03 16.84
CA LEU A 16 -3.33 -12.52 16.88
C LEU A 16 -1.99 -13.20 16.58
N ARG A 17 -1.11 -12.52 15.86
CA ARG A 17 0.25 -12.97 15.55
C ARG A 17 1.21 -11.80 15.41
N ALA A 18 2.47 -12.03 15.78
CA ALA A 18 3.53 -11.06 15.55
C ALA A 18 3.64 -10.73 14.06
N THR A 19 3.68 -9.43 13.74
CA THR A 19 3.91 -8.92 12.39
C THR A 19 5.20 -8.11 12.40
N ASN A 20 6.09 -8.37 11.44
CA ASN A 20 7.31 -7.59 11.28
C ASN A 20 7.00 -6.24 10.64
N TRP A 21 6.38 -5.36 11.40
CA TRP A 21 5.92 -4.04 10.94
C TRP A 21 7.08 -3.16 10.44
N LYS A 22 8.30 -3.34 10.97
CA LYS A 22 9.49 -2.62 10.50
C LYS A 22 9.77 -2.92 9.03
N ALA A 23 9.72 -4.19 8.65
CA ALA A 23 9.91 -4.61 7.26
C ALA A 23 8.73 -4.18 6.37
N ALA A 24 7.51 -4.15 6.90
CA ALA A 24 6.35 -3.61 6.18
C ALA A 24 6.53 -2.11 5.85
N ILE A 25 7.00 -1.33 6.84
CA ILE A 25 7.30 0.10 6.64
C ILE A 25 8.48 0.29 5.67
N ASP A 26 9.55 -0.51 5.80
CA ASP A 26 10.68 -0.46 4.87
C ASP A 26 10.24 -0.71 3.43
N GLU A 27 9.37 -1.70 3.20
CA GLU A 27 8.84 -2.00 1.87
C GLU A 27 7.95 -0.88 1.32
N ILE A 28 7.05 -0.29 2.13
CA ILE A 28 6.20 0.79 1.61
C ILE A 28 7.02 2.04 1.28
N LEU A 29 8.11 2.31 2.01
CA LEU A 29 9.07 3.36 1.67
C LEU A 29 9.89 3.02 0.42
N TRP A 30 10.32 1.77 0.26
CA TRP A 30 10.98 1.29 -0.96
C TRP A 30 10.09 1.50 -2.20
N ILE A 31 8.80 1.22 -2.10
CA ILE A 31 7.82 1.41 -3.18
C ILE A 31 7.49 2.91 -3.38
N TRP A 32 7.09 3.63 -2.34
CA TRP A 32 6.49 4.98 -2.50
C TRP A 32 7.48 6.14 -2.40
N GLN A 33 8.51 6.00 -1.58
CA GLN A 33 9.49 7.07 -1.36
C GLN A 33 10.69 6.90 -2.30
N LYS A 34 11.34 5.73 -2.27
CA LYS A 34 12.47 5.44 -3.15
C LYS A 34 12.03 5.21 -4.60
N LYS A 35 10.77 4.79 -4.80
CA LYS A 35 10.22 4.47 -6.13
C LYS A 35 11.07 3.39 -6.82
N SER A 36 11.60 2.48 -6.01
CA SER A 36 12.51 1.42 -6.47
C SER A 36 11.74 0.15 -6.82
N ASN A 37 12.35 -0.61 -7.71
CA ASN A 37 11.96 -1.94 -8.16
C ASN A 37 13.14 -2.92 -8.03
N ASN A 38 14.18 -2.57 -7.28
CA ASN A 38 15.34 -3.43 -7.06
C ASN A 38 15.44 -3.87 -5.59
N ILE A 39 15.52 -5.17 -5.35
CA ILE A 39 15.54 -5.76 -4.00
C ILE A 39 16.78 -5.38 -3.20
N HIS A 40 17.87 -4.93 -3.84
CA HIS A 40 19.06 -4.46 -3.14
C HIS A 40 18.85 -3.12 -2.41
N ASP A 41 17.78 -2.39 -2.74
CA ASP A 41 17.37 -1.18 -2.02
C ASP A 41 16.43 -1.48 -0.82
N LEU A 42 16.11 -2.75 -0.58
CA LEU A 42 15.20 -3.23 0.46
C LEU A 42 15.96 -4.05 1.50
N ASN A 43 15.69 -3.85 2.79
CA ASN A 43 16.39 -4.58 3.85
C ASN A 43 15.88 -6.01 4.02
N SER A 44 14.63 -6.26 3.64
CA SER A 44 13.99 -7.57 3.75
C SER A 44 14.12 -8.39 2.47
N LYS A 45 13.98 -9.71 2.60
CA LYS A 45 14.07 -10.68 1.49
C LYS A 45 12.71 -11.10 0.92
N ILE A 46 11.67 -10.32 1.22
CA ILE A 46 10.29 -10.69 0.88
C ILE A 46 10.00 -10.62 -0.61
N TRP A 47 10.90 -10.05 -1.43
CA TRP A 47 10.74 -9.92 -2.88
C TRP A 47 11.70 -10.83 -3.68
N ASP A 48 12.58 -11.58 -3.02
CA ASP A 48 13.63 -12.39 -3.67
C ASP A 48 13.07 -13.38 -4.70
N SER A 49 11.88 -13.94 -4.45
CA SER A 49 11.25 -14.92 -5.37
C SER A 49 10.69 -14.32 -6.67
N TRP A 50 10.61 -13.00 -6.77
CA TRP A 50 10.07 -12.30 -7.94
C TRP A 50 11.12 -11.45 -8.66
N ALA A 51 12.36 -11.43 -8.16
CA ALA A 51 13.45 -10.67 -8.73
C ALA A 51 14.20 -11.48 -9.81
N ASP A 52 14.69 -10.79 -10.82
CA ASP A 52 15.62 -11.32 -11.81
C ASP A 52 17.06 -11.40 -11.26
N GLU A 53 18.00 -11.83 -12.12
CA GLU A 53 19.42 -11.96 -11.77
C GLU A 53 20.11 -10.65 -11.37
N THR A 54 19.53 -9.49 -11.72
CA THR A 54 20.01 -8.15 -11.35
C THR A 54 19.37 -7.61 -10.07
N GLY A 55 18.45 -8.38 -9.49
CA GLY A 55 17.65 -7.97 -8.34
C GLY A 55 16.41 -7.15 -8.70
N SER A 56 16.08 -6.97 -9.99
CA SER A 56 14.91 -6.19 -10.40
C SER A 56 13.64 -7.04 -10.39
N ILE A 57 12.54 -6.48 -9.88
CA ILE A 57 11.18 -7.05 -10.07
C ILE A 57 10.52 -6.54 -11.36
N GLY A 58 11.32 -6.00 -12.29
CA GLY A 58 10.85 -5.45 -13.56
C GLY A 58 10.09 -4.15 -13.38
N LYS A 59 9.14 -3.84 -14.28
CA LYS A 59 8.40 -2.56 -14.29
C LYS A 59 7.27 -2.47 -13.25
N ALA A 60 7.40 -3.15 -12.12
CA ALA A 60 6.36 -3.24 -11.11
C ALA A 60 6.49 -2.17 -10.01
N TYR A 61 5.38 -1.91 -9.29
CA TYR A 61 5.32 -1.10 -8.07
C TYR A 61 6.03 0.25 -8.12
N GLY A 62 7.21 0.37 -7.48
CA GLY A 62 7.93 1.63 -7.38
C GLY A 62 8.31 2.20 -8.75
N TYR A 63 8.62 1.35 -9.73
CA TYR A 63 8.85 1.78 -11.11
C TYR A 63 7.65 2.58 -11.65
N GLN A 64 6.44 2.05 -11.52
CA GLN A 64 5.21 2.69 -12.00
C GLN A 64 4.91 4.00 -11.26
N LEU A 65 5.24 4.08 -9.96
CA LEU A 65 5.14 5.31 -9.19
C LEU A 65 6.16 6.36 -9.61
N GLY A 66 7.33 5.96 -10.10
CA GLY A 66 8.41 6.83 -10.57
C GLY A 66 8.27 7.32 -12.01
N VAL A 67 7.33 6.76 -12.80
CA VAL A 67 7.05 7.25 -14.15
C VAL A 67 6.52 8.68 -14.08
N LYS A 68 7.14 9.58 -14.85
CA LYS A 68 6.73 10.99 -14.93
C LYS A 68 5.62 11.19 -15.95
N TYR A 69 4.69 12.07 -15.59
CA TYR A 69 3.56 12.46 -16.42
C TYR A 69 3.48 14.00 -16.52
N LYS A 70 2.89 14.49 -17.61
CA LYS A 70 2.58 15.92 -17.78
C LYS A 70 1.22 16.23 -17.17
N PHE A 71 1.20 16.87 -16.02
CA PHE A 71 0.00 17.44 -15.43
C PHE A 71 -0.12 18.92 -15.79
N LYS A 72 -1.31 19.50 -15.59
CA LYS A 72 -1.56 20.93 -15.87
C LYS A 72 -0.63 21.88 -15.09
N HIS A 73 -0.10 21.43 -13.97
CA HIS A 73 0.71 22.22 -13.05
C HIS A 73 2.20 21.80 -13.06
N GLY A 74 2.62 20.95 -14.00
CA GLY A 74 4.02 20.56 -14.17
C GLY A 74 4.21 19.10 -14.56
N GLU A 75 5.45 18.74 -14.88
CA GLU A 75 5.87 17.35 -15.05
C GLU A 75 6.34 16.80 -13.71
N MET A 76 5.73 15.71 -13.26
CA MET A 76 6.05 15.03 -12.01
C MET A 76 5.55 13.59 -12.07
N ASP A 77 5.95 12.78 -11.10
CA ASP A 77 5.45 11.43 -10.96
C ASP A 77 4.17 11.37 -10.10
N GLN A 78 3.59 10.17 -9.94
CA GLN A 78 2.30 10.01 -9.31
C GLN A 78 2.31 10.40 -7.82
N VAL A 79 3.40 10.12 -7.11
CA VAL A 79 3.55 10.40 -5.67
C VAL A 79 3.64 11.91 -5.46
N ASP A 80 4.49 12.57 -6.24
CA ASP A 80 4.69 14.01 -6.17
C ASP A 80 3.41 14.76 -6.56
N ASN A 81 2.66 14.26 -7.54
CA ASN A 81 1.35 14.80 -7.92
C ASN A 81 0.30 14.65 -6.82
N VAL A 82 0.30 13.54 -6.07
CA VAL A 82 -0.59 13.41 -4.90
C VAL A 82 -0.24 14.45 -3.85
N LEU A 83 1.03 14.57 -3.46
CA LEU A 83 1.47 15.55 -2.46
C LEU A 83 1.19 17.00 -2.91
N TRP A 84 1.43 17.30 -4.19
CA TRP A 84 1.10 18.60 -4.76
C TRP A 84 -0.41 18.88 -4.66
N GLN A 85 -1.26 17.92 -5.03
CA GLN A 85 -2.72 18.10 -4.96
C GLN A 85 -3.21 18.23 -3.52
N LEU A 86 -2.67 17.45 -2.57
CA LEU A 86 -3.05 17.57 -1.16
C LEU A 86 -2.76 18.97 -0.61
N LYS A 87 -1.64 19.57 -1.01
CA LYS A 87 -1.24 20.91 -0.58
C LYS A 87 -1.97 22.05 -1.30
N ASN A 88 -2.17 21.92 -2.62
CA ASN A 88 -2.62 23.03 -3.47
C ASN A 88 -4.07 22.92 -3.93
N ALA A 89 -4.65 21.73 -3.90
CA ALA A 89 -6.02 21.45 -4.35
C ALA A 89 -6.69 20.32 -3.52
N PRO A 90 -6.76 20.43 -2.18
CA PRO A 90 -7.22 19.34 -1.30
C PRO A 90 -8.67 18.90 -1.55
N ALA A 91 -9.50 19.77 -2.12
CA ALA A 91 -10.87 19.45 -2.51
C ALA A 91 -10.97 18.68 -3.85
N SER A 92 -9.85 18.39 -4.51
CA SER A 92 -9.79 17.63 -5.76
C SER A 92 -10.39 16.23 -5.56
N ARG A 93 -11.23 15.81 -6.51
CA ARG A 93 -11.77 14.45 -6.59
C ARG A 93 -10.89 13.52 -7.45
N ARG A 94 -9.64 13.93 -7.69
CA ARG A 94 -8.70 13.30 -8.64
C ARG A 94 -7.32 13.06 -8.03
N ILE A 95 -7.24 13.03 -6.69
CA ILE A 95 -6.01 12.71 -5.98
C ILE A 95 -5.88 11.19 -5.93
N MET A 96 -5.08 10.61 -6.82
CA MET A 96 -4.99 9.16 -6.95
C MET A 96 -3.66 8.70 -7.56
N THR A 97 -3.35 7.41 -7.35
CA THR A 97 -2.32 6.67 -8.07
C THR A 97 -2.90 5.40 -8.68
N ASN A 98 -2.32 4.92 -9.77
CA ASN A 98 -2.60 3.61 -10.34
C ASN A 98 -1.30 3.01 -10.89
N ILE A 99 -0.95 1.81 -10.44
CA ILE A 99 0.28 1.11 -10.82
C ILE A 99 0.02 -0.13 -11.69
N TYR A 100 -1.24 -0.36 -12.09
CA TYR A 100 -1.60 -1.45 -13.00
C TYR A 100 -1.56 -0.96 -14.46
N ASN A 101 -0.35 -0.89 -15.04
CA ASN A 101 -0.18 -0.51 -16.43
C ASN A 101 -0.20 -1.74 -17.35
N PHE A 102 -1.25 -1.89 -18.17
CA PHE A 102 -1.41 -3.00 -19.11
C PHE A 102 -0.26 -3.15 -20.10
N ALA A 103 0.36 -2.05 -20.50
CA ALA A 103 1.47 -2.06 -21.46
C ALA A 103 2.75 -2.70 -20.89
N ASP A 104 2.89 -2.73 -19.56
CA ASP A 104 4.10 -3.19 -18.88
C ASP A 104 3.91 -4.53 -18.16
N LEU A 105 2.72 -5.15 -18.16
CA LEU A 105 2.43 -6.34 -17.33
C LEU A 105 3.38 -7.51 -17.61
N THR A 106 3.75 -7.72 -18.87
CA THR A 106 4.68 -8.80 -19.26
C THR A 106 6.11 -8.58 -18.78
N GLU A 107 6.42 -7.38 -18.30
CA GLU A 107 7.72 -6.98 -17.77
C GLU A 107 7.69 -6.84 -16.23
N MET A 108 6.63 -7.30 -15.56
CA MET A 108 6.54 -7.29 -14.10
C MET A 108 6.84 -8.69 -13.54
N GLY A 109 7.74 -8.77 -12.55
CA GLY A 109 7.99 -10.02 -11.82
C GLY A 109 6.76 -10.49 -11.04
N LEU A 110 5.93 -9.54 -10.60
CA LEU A 110 4.58 -9.76 -10.08
C LEU A 110 3.72 -8.54 -10.38
N GLU A 111 2.54 -8.73 -10.98
CA GLU A 111 1.64 -7.61 -11.22
C GLU A 111 1.05 -7.09 -9.89
N PRO A 112 0.89 -5.76 -9.71
CA PRO A 112 0.43 -5.19 -8.46
C PRO A 112 -0.86 -5.80 -7.92
N CYS A 113 -0.80 -6.33 -6.69
CA CYS A 113 -1.98 -6.77 -5.95
C CYS A 113 -2.80 -5.56 -5.48
N ALA A 114 -2.17 -4.71 -4.66
CA ALA A 114 -2.66 -3.41 -4.24
C ALA A 114 -2.30 -2.39 -5.31
N TYR A 115 -3.24 -2.05 -6.18
CA TYR A 115 -2.91 -1.44 -7.48
C TYR A 115 -3.30 0.03 -7.62
N SER A 116 -4.18 0.55 -6.76
CA SER A 116 -4.56 1.96 -6.79
C SER A 116 -4.89 2.48 -5.41
N MET A 117 -4.54 3.75 -5.19
CA MET A 117 -4.96 4.54 -4.04
C MET A 117 -5.72 5.76 -4.53
N THR A 118 -6.87 6.06 -3.92
CA THR A 118 -7.59 7.33 -4.12
C THR A 118 -7.66 8.05 -2.79
N PHE A 119 -7.31 9.33 -2.75
CA PHE A 119 -7.26 10.13 -1.55
C PHE A 119 -8.36 11.20 -1.56
N ASN A 120 -8.90 11.53 -0.40
CA ASN A 120 -9.83 12.65 -0.25
C ASN A 120 -9.64 13.35 1.10
N VAL A 121 -9.77 14.67 1.10
CA VAL A 121 -9.73 15.48 2.32
C VAL A 121 -11.16 15.84 2.73
N THR A 122 -11.53 15.51 3.96
CA THR A 122 -12.83 15.89 4.55
C THR A 122 -12.56 16.63 5.86
N GLY A 123 -12.93 17.90 5.94
CA GLY A 123 -12.48 18.76 7.05
C GLY A 123 -10.96 18.91 7.01
N ASN A 124 -10.29 18.52 8.09
CA ASN A 124 -8.83 18.46 8.20
C ASN A 124 -8.26 17.03 8.08
N LYS A 125 -9.10 16.02 7.79
CA LYS A 125 -8.69 14.61 7.76
C LYS A 125 -8.43 14.11 6.34
N LEU A 126 -7.30 13.44 6.16
CA LEU A 126 -6.94 12.71 4.94
C LEU A 126 -7.46 11.27 5.02
N ASN A 127 -8.35 10.93 4.10
CA ASN A 127 -8.89 9.58 3.95
C ASN A 127 -8.35 8.98 2.64
N ALA A 128 -8.33 7.65 2.56
CA ALA A 128 -7.96 6.96 1.33
C ALA A 128 -8.76 5.68 1.09
N ILE A 129 -8.93 5.35 -0.19
CA ILE A 129 -9.42 4.05 -0.66
C ILE A 129 -8.24 3.33 -1.31
N LEU A 130 -7.91 2.16 -0.80
CA LEU A 130 -7.00 1.20 -1.40
C LEU A 130 -7.80 0.16 -2.17
N ASN A 131 -7.59 0.05 -3.49
CA ASN A 131 -8.12 -1.09 -4.26
C ASN A 131 -7.06 -2.17 -4.41
N GLN A 132 -7.44 -3.39 -4.05
CA GLN A 132 -6.62 -4.58 -4.14
C GLN A 132 -7.35 -5.67 -4.92
N ARG A 133 -6.75 -6.16 -6.00
CA ARG A 133 -7.36 -7.18 -6.86
C ARG A 133 -7.33 -8.57 -6.23
N SER A 134 -6.31 -8.85 -5.42
CA SER A 134 -6.02 -10.19 -4.88
C SER A 134 -5.34 -10.07 -3.50
N GLN A 135 -5.79 -10.85 -2.53
CA GLN A 135 -5.29 -10.82 -1.15
C GLN A 135 -5.19 -12.25 -0.57
N ASP A 136 -3.95 -12.70 -0.33
CA ASP A 136 -3.71 -13.80 0.60
C ASP A 136 -3.99 -13.32 2.03
N THR A 137 -5.03 -13.87 2.63
CA THR A 137 -5.52 -13.44 3.95
C THR A 137 -4.54 -13.76 5.06
N LEU A 138 -3.93 -14.95 5.05
CA LEU A 138 -3.02 -15.34 6.13
C LEU A 138 -1.69 -14.64 5.98
N ALA A 139 -1.09 -14.68 4.79
CA ALA A 139 0.29 -14.24 4.60
C ALA A 139 0.41 -12.70 4.60
N ALA A 140 -0.43 -12.03 3.82
CA ALA A 140 -0.21 -10.65 3.41
C ALA A 140 -1.24 -9.63 3.92
N ASN A 141 -2.41 -10.05 4.42
CA ASN A 141 -3.48 -9.08 4.73
C ASN A 141 -3.07 -8.04 5.78
N ASN A 142 -2.60 -8.49 6.95
CA ASN A 142 -2.14 -7.56 7.97
C ASN A 142 -0.93 -6.73 7.50
N TRP A 143 -0.11 -7.31 6.61
CA TRP A 143 1.03 -6.61 6.04
C TRP A 143 0.57 -5.43 5.18
N ASN A 144 -0.37 -5.63 4.26
CA ASN A 144 -0.93 -4.56 3.43
C ASN A 144 -1.66 -3.50 4.28
N VAL A 145 -2.41 -3.93 5.30
CA VAL A 145 -3.09 -3.00 6.22
C VAL A 145 -2.09 -2.08 6.94
N VAL A 146 -1.02 -2.66 7.51
CA VAL A 146 0.05 -1.88 8.18
C VAL A 146 0.72 -0.91 7.21
N GLN A 147 1.07 -1.37 6.01
CA GLN A 147 1.72 -0.55 4.99
C GLN A 147 0.91 0.69 4.61
N TYR A 148 -0.33 0.48 4.19
CA TYR A 148 -1.15 1.56 3.66
C TYR A 148 -1.71 2.46 4.76
N SER A 149 -1.84 1.94 5.99
CA SER A 149 -2.14 2.78 7.16
C SER A 149 -0.98 3.71 7.49
N ALA A 150 0.25 3.18 7.54
CA ALA A 150 1.45 3.99 7.76
C ALA A 150 1.63 5.02 6.64
N LEU A 151 1.42 4.63 5.37
CA LEU A 151 1.49 5.53 4.23
C LEU A 151 0.49 6.69 4.35
N LEU A 152 -0.77 6.39 4.68
CA LEU A 152 -1.81 7.41 4.85
C LEU A 152 -1.45 8.40 5.95
N MET A 153 -0.96 7.91 7.09
CA MET A 153 -0.50 8.75 8.21
C MET A 153 0.71 9.62 7.81
N MET A 154 1.69 9.07 7.09
CA MET A 154 2.84 9.84 6.59
C MET A 154 2.40 10.94 5.63
N PHE A 155 1.49 10.64 4.69
CA PHE A 155 0.96 11.61 3.73
C PHE A 155 0.16 12.72 4.42
N ALA A 156 -0.63 12.36 5.44
CA ALA A 156 -1.37 13.32 6.24
C ALA A 156 -0.38 14.27 6.95
N GLN A 157 0.62 13.72 7.64
CA GLN A 157 1.63 14.49 8.36
C GLN A 157 2.36 15.49 7.47
N VAL A 158 2.91 15.07 6.33
CA VAL A 158 3.68 15.97 5.44
C VAL A 158 2.81 16.97 4.69
N SER A 159 1.49 16.74 4.63
CA SER A 159 0.52 17.64 4.01
C SER A 159 -0.16 18.57 5.02
N GLY A 160 0.17 18.49 6.31
CA GLY A 160 -0.47 19.29 7.37
C GLY A 160 -1.92 18.88 7.65
N LEU A 161 -2.25 17.61 7.43
CA LEU A 161 -3.57 17.01 7.65
C LEU A 161 -3.51 15.98 8.79
N GLU A 162 -4.66 15.66 9.36
CA GLU A 162 -4.80 14.55 10.31
C GLU A 162 -5.12 13.24 9.57
N PRO A 163 -4.66 12.08 10.05
CA PRO A 163 -5.07 10.81 9.48
C PRO A 163 -6.58 10.58 9.71
N GLY A 164 -7.28 10.17 8.66
CA GLY A 164 -8.70 9.82 8.67
C GLY A 164 -8.92 8.32 8.50
N GLU A 165 -9.84 7.95 7.61
CA GLU A 165 -10.19 6.56 7.34
C GLU A 165 -9.38 5.98 6.18
N LEU A 166 -8.85 4.76 6.37
CA LEU A 166 -8.40 3.90 5.28
C LEU A 166 -9.51 2.90 4.95
N VAL A 167 -10.01 2.93 3.72
CA VAL A 167 -10.96 1.97 3.17
C VAL A 167 -10.21 0.98 2.28
N HIS A 168 -10.15 -0.28 2.66
CA HIS A 168 -9.48 -1.34 1.91
C HIS A 168 -10.50 -2.18 1.16
N VAL A 169 -10.56 -1.98 -0.16
CA VAL A 169 -11.45 -2.68 -1.08
C VAL A 169 -10.68 -3.84 -1.70
N ILE A 170 -11.10 -5.06 -1.38
CA ILE A 170 -10.47 -6.30 -1.85
C ILE A 170 -11.44 -7.04 -2.76
N SER A 171 -11.01 -7.36 -3.97
CA SER A 171 -11.82 -8.11 -4.94
C SER A 171 -11.82 -9.61 -4.62
N ASP A 172 -10.68 -10.28 -4.83
CA ASP A 172 -10.47 -11.66 -4.43
C ASP A 172 -9.74 -11.71 -3.07
N MET A 173 -10.45 -12.13 -2.03
CA MET A 173 -9.89 -12.38 -0.71
C MET A 173 -9.96 -13.88 -0.43
N HIS A 174 -8.81 -14.53 -0.35
CA HIS A 174 -8.72 -15.98 -0.29
C HIS A 174 -7.81 -16.46 0.83
N ILE A 175 -7.98 -17.76 1.11
CA ILE A 175 -7.16 -18.55 2.01
C ILE A 175 -6.69 -19.75 1.18
N TYR A 176 -5.38 -20.00 1.14
CA TYR A 176 -4.87 -21.25 0.57
C TYR A 176 -5.23 -22.43 1.49
N ASP A 177 -5.56 -23.60 0.93
CA ASP A 177 -5.93 -24.77 1.73
C ASP A 177 -4.87 -25.14 2.77
N ARG A 178 -3.58 -25.03 2.40
CA ARG A 178 -2.43 -25.24 3.31
C ARG A 178 -2.41 -24.29 4.51
N HIS A 179 -3.08 -23.14 4.44
CA HIS A 179 -3.17 -22.15 5.50
C HIS A 179 -4.34 -22.40 6.46
N VAL A 180 -5.32 -23.24 6.10
CA VAL A 180 -6.53 -23.48 6.91
C VAL A 180 -6.21 -23.98 8.34
N PRO A 181 -5.30 -24.94 8.56
CA PRO A 181 -4.99 -25.39 9.92
C PRO A 181 -4.43 -24.27 10.82
N ILE A 182 -3.56 -23.42 10.26
CA ILE A 182 -2.96 -22.29 10.99
C ILE A 182 -4.02 -21.25 11.32
N ILE A 183 -4.92 -20.94 10.38
CA ILE A 183 -5.99 -19.97 10.61
C ILE A 183 -6.92 -20.43 11.73
N LYS A 184 -7.30 -21.72 11.75
CA LYS A 184 -8.16 -22.27 12.82
C LYS A 184 -7.56 -22.06 14.21
N GLU A 185 -6.25 -22.25 14.35
CA GLU A 185 -5.56 -21.98 15.60
C GLU A 185 -5.50 -20.48 15.92
N LEU A 186 -5.20 -19.63 14.93
CA LEU A 186 -5.08 -18.18 15.14
C LEU A 186 -6.38 -17.53 15.61
N ILE A 187 -7.54 -17.99 15.13
CA ILE A 187 -8.84 -17.40 15.50
C ILE A 187 -9.33 -17.83 16.88
N GLU A 188 -8.69 -18.82 17.51
CA GLU A 188 -8.97 -19.25 18.89
C GLU A 188 -8.17 -18.44 19.93
N ARG A 189 -7.20 -17.64 19.48
CA ARG A 189 -6.35 -16.82 20.37
C ARG A 189 -7.12 -15.61 20.90
N GLU A 190 -6.72 -15.17 22.08
CA GLU A 190 -7.20 -13.92 22.67
C GLU A 190 -6.79 -12.72 21.80
N THR A 191 -7.74 -11.81 21.57
CA THR A 191 -7.52 -10.54 20.89
C THR A 191 -7.14 -9.47 21.91
N PHE A 192 -6.18 -8.62 21.57
CA PHE A 192 -5.80 -7.47 22.39
C PHE A 192 -6.24 -6.19 21.69
N PRO A 193 -6.44 -5.08 22.43
CA PRO A 193 -6.53 -3.76 21.81
C PRO A 193 -5.34 -3.51 20.89
N ALA A 194 -5.58 -2.81 19.78
CA ALA A 194 -4.53 -2.41 18.82
C ALA A 194 -3.57 -1.38 19.42
#